data_AF-A0AAU9XPP9-F1
#
_entry.id   AF-A0AAU9XPP9-F1
#
_cell.length_a   1.000
_cell.length_b   1.000
_cell.length_c   1.000
_cell.angle_alpha   90.00
_cell.angle_beta   90.00
_cell.angle_gamma   90.00
#
_symmetry.space_group_name_H-M   'P 1'
#
loop_
_entity.id
_entity.type
_entity.pdbx_description
1 polymer ?
#
loop_
_entity_poly.entity_id
_entity_poly.type
_entity_poly.pdbx_seq_one_letter_code
_entity_poly.pdbx_strand_id
1 'polypeptide(L)'
;RNPDDWKADGLGVYKNDGTHVVAYYEDKNPGIRWISKTKPEDCKRSTVLLKRTYWTHVQHPDFRRRAYEILRYSGHSFTPERFVLLQYSFSGKPHAITTTPHGNSKSEKAFTRTKPGVLECIKGKVKGSAPPFKVYDKVFEEAEGLLKVCSVSDVPRNRKQVENAKYKGREVRSQDELYDLTLKSKEEEETGKVYIRRLQIAPSLACVLASDKQVQDVKRFCANTTENFSVLSIDITFNIGDFYVTPTTYRHLLLDDRRTENPPLLLGPTLIHTRKDSDTFSYFGATLTGLENGTRNIRFIGSDQEDAVEKGMNMKKKMISPVRKRAGLGEAFFYNNAAESKHQRIKARKGQMYGERKLAWTEVVDLLKSISEEEERNCERAIVDEGPFKIRQQYSSKLHVPFSTYIGKSHAQKEKINRRVHEISMEAFLQLEEGSINNAKAKNKNLTKCAYKNMPKSVDGKPGEAERKRKRNPQCERSPSKYTERVPTPPKPTLNANTFKVKWLKNSRVYRCYGCRQNIRPKPQKGETEIVPPPPWDFVLARLELRLISNGAGELKMSIKPEPVHYHPKLSCIRNAHDKKYYPSVEVTDADKEVMDDIHLRHLRSEFGL
;
A
#
# COMPACT_ATOMS: atom_id res chain seq x y z
N ARG A 1 8.77 -26.84 -21.67
CA ARG A 1 10.22 -26.87 -21.38
C ARG A 1 10.93 -26.44 -22.64
N ASN A 2 11.95 -25.59 -22.52
CA ASN A 2 12.66 -25.07 -23.69
C ASN A 2 13.56 -26.19 -24.26
N PRO A 3 13.64 -26.36 -25.59
CA PRO A 3 14.41 -27.44 -26.22
C PRO A 3 15.91 -27.40 -25.89
N ASP A 4 16.43 -26.26 -25.43
CA ASP A 4 17.83 -26.07 -25.07
C ASP A 4 18.12 -26.19 -23.57
N ASP A 5 17.12 -26.51 -22.73
CA ASP A 5 17.29 -26.65 -21.29
C ASP A 5 18.31 -27.73 -20.90
N TRP A 6 18.46 -28.77 -21.73
CA TRP A 6 19.43 -29.84 -21.51
C TRP A 6 20.89 -29.35 -21.58
N LYS A 7 21.16 -28.23 -22.26
CA LYS A 7 22.51 -27.66 -22.39
C LYS A 7 23.03 -27.11 -21.05
N ALA A 8 22.14 -26.80 -20.10
CA ALA A 8 22.45 -26.34 -18.76
C ALA A 8 22.25 -27.47 -17.73
N ASP A 9 23.18 -28.43 -17.74
CA ASP A 9 23.20 -29.64 -16.92
C ASP A 9 23.81 -29.46 -15.51
N GLY A 10 24.32 -28.26 -15.21
CA GLY A 10 24.90 -27.95 -13.89
C GLY A 10 26.32 -28.46 -13.70
N LEU A 11 26.92 -29.08 -14.71
CA LEU A 11 28.27 -29.66 -14.66
C LEU A 11 29.36 -28.70 -15.15
N GLY A 12 29.10 -27.40 -15.13
CA GLY A 12 30.09 -26.37 -15.47
C GLY A 12 30.06 -25.89 -16.91
N VAL A 13 31.24 -25.54 -17.42
CA VAL A 13 31.41 -24.89 -18.74
C VAL A 13 32.11 -25.84 -19.68
N TYR A 14 31.56 -25.95 -20.88
CA TYR A 14 32.10 -26.79 -21.94
C TYR A 14 32.58 -25.94 -23.12
N LYS A 15 33.71 -26.36 -23.71
CA LYS A 15 34.15 -25.90 -25.02
C LYS A 15 33.50 -26.77 -26.09
N ASN A 16 32.96 -26.15 -27.14
CA ASN A 16 32.41 -26.87 -28.29
C ASN A 16 33.55 -27.30 -29.21
N ASP A 17 33.69 -28.61 -29.41
CA ASP A 17 34.76 -29.19 -30.24
C ASP A 17 34.32 -29.43 -31.68
N GLY A 18 33.03 -29.22 -31.98
CA GLY A 18 32.48 -29.36 -33.32
C GLY A 18 31.13 -30.06 -33.35
N THR A 19 30.49 -30.00 -34.52
CA THR A 19 29.23 -30.67 -34.80
C THR A 19 29.36 -31.46 -36.10
N HIS A 20 28.88 -32.69 -36.08
CA HIS A 20 28.83 -33.58 -37.24
C HIS A 20 27.38 -34.01 -37.48
N VAL A 21 26.93 -33.99 -38.72
CA VAL A 21 25.57 -34.38 -39.11
C VAL A 21 25.67 -35.57 -40.05
N VAL A 22 24.85 -36.60 -39.83
CA VAL A 22 24.80 -37.78 -40.69
C VAL A 22 23.35 -38.03 -41.09
N ALA A 23 23.10 -38.28 -42.37
CA ALA A 23 21.77 -38.55 -42.89
C ALA A 23 21.48 -40.05 -43.01
N TYR A 24 20.26 -40.43 -42.66
CA TYR A 24 19.73 -41.78 -42.68
C TYR A 24 18.33 -41.80 -43.33
N TYR A 25 17.93 -42.96 -43.85
CA TYR A 25 16.57 -43.24 -44.33
C TYR A 25 15.92 -44.33 -43.49
N GLU A 26 14.67 -44.12 -43.12
CA GLU A 26 13.81 -45.13 -42.48
C GLU A 26 13.11 -45.98 -43.55
N ASP A 27 13.51 -47.25 -43.67
CA ASP A 27 12.92 -48.21 -44.60
C ASP A 27 11.59 -48.78 -44.04
N LYS A 28 10.75 -49.41 -44.88
CA LYS A 28 9.45 -49.97 -44.47
C LYS A 28 9.54 -51.21 -43.57
N ASN A 29 10.75 -51.75 -43.37
CA ASN A 29 11.12 -52.77 -42.39
C ASN A 29 12.16 -52.15 -41.44
N PRO A 30 12.37 -52.63 -40.20
CA PRO A 30 13.10 -51.93 -39.11
C PRO A 30 14.61 -51.70 -39.34
N GLY A 31 15.09 -51.67 -40.58
CA GLY A 31 16.43 -51.28 -40.98
C GLY A 31 16.55 -49.78 -41.23
N ILE A 32 17.52 -49.16 -40.56
CA ILE A 32 17.96 -47.79 -40.84
C ILE A 32 19.11 -47.89 -41.85
N ARG A 33 18.98 -47.22 -43.01
CA ARG A 33 20.06 -47.17 -44.01
C ARG A 33 20.80 -45.83 -43.95
N TRP A 34 22.12 -45.89 -43.96
CA TRP A 34 22.98 -44.70 -44.05
C TRP A 34 22.92 -44.12 -45.48
N ILE A 35 22.83 -42.78 -45.60
CA ILE A 35 22.77 -42.08 -46.88
C ILE A 35 24.04 -41.28 -47.15
N SER A 36 24.34 -40.32 -46.26
CA SER A 36 25.39 -39.33 -46.52
C SER A 36 25.97 -38.76 -45.23
N LYS A 37 27.21 -38.23 -45.32
CA LYS A 37 27.90 -37.51 -44.23
C LYS A 37 27.44 -36.06 -44.06
N THR A 38 26.47 -35.62 -44.86
CA THR A 38 25.95 -34.25 -44.92
C THR A 38 24.46 -34.28 -45.26
N LYS A 39 23.79 -33.13 -45.18
CA LYS A 39 22.38 -33.00 -45.59
C LYS A 39 22.26 -33.32 -47.11
N PRO A 40 21.43 -34.30 -47.51
CA PRO A 40 21.18 -34.60 -48.92
C PRO A 40 20.34 -33.50 -49.58
N GLU A 41 20.53 -33.28 -50.88
CA GLU A 41 19.75 -32.31 -51.67
C GLU A 41 18.28 -32.73 -51.75
N ASP A 42 18.02 -34.01 -52.05
CA ASP A 42 16.68 -34.58 -52.13
C ASP A 42 16.25 -35.24 -50.81
N CYS A 43 15.42 -34.54 -50.05
CA CYS A 43 14.90 -35.02 -48.76
C CYS A 43 13.49 -35.63 -48.91
N LYS A 44 13.33 -36.90 -48.53
CA LYS A 44 12.03 -37.58 -48.39
C LYS A 44 11.52 -37.50 -46.95
N ARG A 45 10.22 -37.68 -46.68
CA ARG A 45 9.63 -37.64 -45.31
C ARG A 45 10.25 -38.66 -44.33
N SER A 46 10.80 -39.74 -44.85
CA SER A 46 11.54 -40.80 -44.15
C SER A 46 13.02 -40.48 -43.94
N THR A 47 13.47 -39.29 -44.34
CA THR A 47 14.85 -38.83 -44.12
C THR A 47 15.00 -38.31 -42.70
N VAL A 48 16.04 -38.80 -42.02
CA VAL A 48 16.38 -38.44 -40.65
C VAL A 48 17.84 -38.01 -40.61
N LEU A 49 18.12 -36.86 -39.98
CA LEU A 49 19.47 -36.42 -39.68
C LEU A 49 19.80 -36.72 -38.23
N LEU A 50 20.92 -37.40 -38.01
CA LEU A 50 21.53 -37.53 -36.69
C LEU A 50 22.61 -36.46 -36.56
N LYS A 51 22.36 -35.46 -35.74
CA LYS A 51 23.31 -34.42 -35.39
C LYS A 51 24.03 -34.79 -34.09
N ARG A 52 25.35 -34.91 -34.17
CA ARG A 52 26.25 -35.22 -33.06
C ARG A 52 27.05 -33.97 -32.75
N THR A 53 26.97 -33.48 -31.52
CA THR A 53 27.77 -32.35 -31.08
C THR A 53 28.66 -32.77 -29.93
N TYR A 54 29.91 -32.30 -29.98
CA TYR A 54 31.00 -32.72 -29.10
C TYR A 54 31.42 -31.56 -28.23
N TRP A 55 31.65 -31.86 -26.96
CA TRP A 55 32.07 -30.90 -25.96
C TRP A 55 33.09 -31.48 -25.02
N THR A 56 34.10 -30.68 -24.68
CA THR A 56 35.10 -30.98 -23.67
C THR A 56 34.92 -30.00 -22.50
N HIS A 57 34.94 -30.50 -21.27
CA HIS A 57 34.82 -29.65 -20.10
C HIS A 57 36.06 -28.77 -19.96
N VAL A 58 35.87 -27.47 -19.71
CA VAL A 58 36.96 -26.47 -19.74
C VAL A 58 38.00 -26.72 -18.64
N GLN A 59 37.56 -27.17 -17.47
CA GLN A 59 38.43 -27.41 -16.32
C GLN A 59 38.92 -28.86 -16.22
N HIS A 60 38.16 -29.81 -16.78
CA HIS A 60 38.43 -31.25 -16.68
C HIS A 60 38.47 -31.81 -18.11
N PRO A 61 39.58 -31.66 -18.85
CA PRO A 61 39.65 -32.00 -20.28
C PRO A 61 39.44 -33.49 -20.57
N ASP A 62 39.59 -34.33 -19.55
CA ASP A 62 39.30 -35.75 -19.58
C ASP A 62 37.79 -36.04 -19.52
N PHE A 63 36.97 -35.10 -19.07
CA PHE A 63 35.52 -35.20 -19.05
C PHE A 63 34.88 -34.59 -20.32
N ARG A 64 34.18 -35.41 -21.08
CA ARG A 64 33.54 -35.04 -22.35
C ARG A 64 32.05 -35.29 -22.34
N ARG A 65 31.32 -34.41 -23.02
CA ARG A 65 29.88 -34.51 -23.26
C ARG A 65 29.61 -34.63 -24.75
N ARG A 66 28.72 -35.55 -25.12
CA ARG A 66 28.22 -35.72 -26.48
C ARG A 66 26.70 -35.68 -26.47
N ALA A 67 26.11 -34.95 -27.40
CA ALA A 67 24.67 -34.97 -27.62
C ALA A 67 24.35 -35.54 -28.99
N TYR A 68 23.29 -36.34 -29.04
CA TYR A 68 22.73 -36.92 -30.23
C TYR A 68 21.31 -36.37 -30.40
N GLU A 69 21.16 -35.46 -31.36
CA GLU A 69 19.89 -34.86 -31.74
C GLU A 69 19.40 -35.52 -33.02
N ILE A 70 18.16 -36.02 -33.01
CA ILE A 70 17.52 -36.55 -34.21
C ILE A 70 16.66 -35.44 -34.81
N LEU A 71 16.83 -35.17 -36.11
CA LEU A 71 16.03 -34.21 -36.86
C LEU A 71 15.29 -34.97 -37.97
N ARG A 72 13.96 -34.86 -38.02
CA ARG A 72 13.13 -35.51 -39.04
C ARG A 72 12.69 -34.50 -40.08
N TYR A 73 12.65 -34.91 -41.34
CA TYR A 73 12.15 -34.07 -42.43
C TYR A 73 10.62 -34.04 -42.46
N SER A 74 10.03 -32.84 -42.32
CA SER A 74 8.58 -32.63 -42.34
C SER A 74 7.96 -32.52 -43.74
N GLY A 75 8.79 -32.43 -44.79
CA GLY A 75 8.37 -32.11 -46.16
C GLY A 75 8.84 -30.73 -46.64
N HIS A 76 9.16 -29.82 -45.71
CA HIS A 76 9.71 -28.50 -46.01
C HIS A 76 10.97 -28.17 -45.18
N SER A 77 11.09 -28.71 -43.97
CA SER A 77 12.22 -28.43 -43.07
C SER A 77 12.55 -29.61 -42.16
N PHE A 78 13.74 -29.59 -41.57
CA PHE A 78 14.14 -30.55 -40.54
C PHE A 78 13.76 -30.02 -39.16
N THR A 79 12.99 -30.80 -38.41
CA THR A 79 12.56 -30.45 -37.05
C THR A 79 13.13 -31.43 -36.04
N PRO A 80 13.58 -30.98 -34.85
CA PRO A 80 14.05 -31.86 -33.80
C PRO A 80 12.96 -32.81 -33.29
N GLU A 81 13.36 -34.05 -33.03
CA GLU A 81 12.52 -35.06 -32.36
C GLU A 81 12.41 -34.81 -30.86
N ARG A 82 11.46 -35.48 -30.23
CA ARG A 82 11.12 -35.30 -28.80
C ARG A 82 12.26 -35.65 -27.83
N PHE A 83 13.19 -36.51 -28.25
CA PHE A 83 14.25 -37.03 -27.39
C PHE A 83 15.64 -36.62 -27.89
N VAL A 84 16.51 -36.29 -26.95
CA VAL A 84 17.94 -36.08 -27.16
C VAL A 84 18.67 -37.08 -26.27
N LEU A 85 19.62 -37.82 -26.84
CA LEU A 85 20.48 -38.69 -26.04
C LEU A 85 21.73 -37.90 -25.64
N LEU A 86 22.00 -37.85 -24.33
CA LEU A 86 23.20 -37.26 -23.77
C LEU A 86 24.11 -38.35 -23.24
N GLN A 87 25.37 -38.29 -23.65
CA GLN A 87 26.42 -39.17 -23.17
C GLN A 87 27.52 -38.35 -22.51
N TYR A 88 27.88 -38.75 -21.30
CA TYR A 88 29.05 -38.24 -20.59
C TYR A 88 30.10 -39.34 -20.54
N SER A 89 31.37 -38.99 -20.79
CA SER A 89 32.46 -39.95 -20.80
C SER A 89 33.73 -39.35 -20.23
N PHE A 90 34.44 -40.13 -19.42
CA PHE A 90 35.82 -39.84 -19.01
C PHE A 90 36.78 -40.55 -19.94
N SER A 91 37.83 -39.87 -20.39
CA SER A 91 38.98 -40.53 -21.03
C SER A 91 39.95 -41.15 -20.02
N GLY A 92 39.81 -40.80 -18.74
CA GLY A 92 40.61 -41.32 -17.62
C GLY A 92 39.74 -41.92 -16.51
N LYS A 93 40.30 -42.00 -15.29
CA LYS A 93 39.57 -42.49 -14.12
C LYS A 93 38.44 -41.51 -13.75
N PRO A 94 37.19 -41.98 -13.57
CA PRO A 94 36.08 -41.13 -13.15
C PRO A 94 36.38 -40.41 -11.82
N HIS A 95 36.03 -39.13 -11.75
CA HIS A 95 36.16 -38.32 -10.53
C HIS A 95 35.02 -37.30 -10.43
N ALA A 96 34.91 -36.63 -9.28
CA ALA A 96 33.91 -35.59 -9.07
C ALA A 96 34.20 -34.36 -9.94
N ILE A 97 33.15 -33.85 -10.61
CA ILE A 97 33.24 -32.62 -11.41
C ILE A 97 33.01 -31.42 -10.50
N THR A 98 34.06 -30.62 -10.33
CA THR A 98 34.01 -29.34 -9.63
C THR A 98 33.88 -28.19 -10.62
N THR A 99 33.26 -27.10 -10.17
CA THR A 99 33.05 -25.89 -10.99
C THR A 99 33.68 -24.69 -10.30
N THR A 100 34.47 -23.91 -11.06
CA THR A 100 35.10 -22.68 -10.56
C THR A 100 34.20 -21.46 -10.74
N PRO A 101 34.50 -20.36 -10.03
CA PRO A 101 33.88 -19.06 -10.28
C PRO A 101 34.14 -18.57 -11.70
N HIS A 102 33.20 -17.80 -12.24
CA HIS A 102 33.39 -17.16 -13.55
C HIS A 102 34.63 -16.24 -13.53
N GLY A 103 35.44 -16.18 -14.59
CA GLY A 103 36.75 -15.50 -14.60
C GLY A 103 36.74 -13.99 -14.25
N ASN A 104 35.56 -13.34 -14.30
CA ASN A 104 35.37 -11.93 -13.90
C ASN A 104 34.62 -11.78 -12.57
N SER A 105 34.40 -12.87 -11.84
CA SER A 105 33.69 -12.87 -10.55
C SER A 105 34.63 -12.45 -9.44
N LYS A 106 34.25 -11.43 -8.67
CA LYS A 106 34.88 -11.09 -7.39
C LYS A 106 34.45 -12.01 -6.24
N SER A 107 33.59 -12.99 -6.52
CA SER A 107 33.10 -13.97 -5.54
C SER A 107 33.66 -15.36 -5.83
N GLU A 108 33.99 -16.10 -4.78
CA GLU A 108 34.48 -17.49 -4.85
C GLU A 108 33.37 -18.51 -5.16
N LYS A 109 32.15 -18.06 -5.50
CA LYS A 109 31.03 -18.95 -5.79
C LYS A 109 31.15 -19.55 -7.20
N ALA A 110 31.01 -20.87 -7.26
CA ALA A 110 30.88 -21.63 -8.49
C ALA A 110 29.80 -21.05 -9.41
N PHE A 111 30.11 -20.94 -10.72
CA PHE A 111 29.15 -20.44 -11.69
C PHE A 111 28.28 -21.57 -12.24
N THR A 112 26.97 -21.50 -11.97
CA THR A 112 25.97 -22.36 -12.61
C THR A 112 25.15 -21.57 -13.63
N ARG A 113 25.07 -22.10 -14.85
CA ARG A 113 24.27 -21.52 -15.93
C ARG A 113 22.78 -21.79 -15.69
N THR A 114 21.97 -20.74 -15.69
CA THR A 114 20.51 -20.86 -15.63
C THR A 114 19.97 -21.37 -16.96
N LYS A 115 18.97 -22.27 -16.90
CA LYS A 115 18.32 -22.85 -18.08
C LYS A 115 17.68 -21.79 -18.98
N PRO A 116 17.77 -21.92 -20.32
CA PRO A 116 17.12 -21.01 -21.27
C PRO A 116 15.63 -20.79 -21.02
N GLY A 117 14.86 -21.83 -20.70
CA GLY A 117 13.42 -21.72 -20.41
C GLY A 117 13.12 -20.83 -19.20
N VAL A 118 13.98 -20.87 -18.18
CA VAL A 118 13.88 -19.98 -17.01
C VAL A 118 14.19 -18.53 -17.40
N LEU A 119 15.19 -18.31 -18.27
CA LEU A 119 15.51 -16.98 -18.79
C LEU A 119 14.38 -16.42 -19.66
N GLU A 120 13.71 -17.24 -20.47
CA GLU A 120 12.53 -16.85 -21.23
C GLU A 120 11.36 -16.49 -20.32
N CYS A 121 11.12 -17.28 -19.27
CA CYS A 121 10.11 -16.99 -18.25
C CYS A 121 10.38 -15.63 -17.56
N ILE A 122 11.63 -15.37 -17.17
CA ILE A 122 12.05 -14.07 -16.64
C ILE A 122 11.76 -12.96 -17.66
N LYS A 123 12.23 -13.11 -18.91
CA LYS A 123 12.03 -12.12 -19.98
C LYS A 123 10.55 -11.82 -20.24
N GLY A 124 9.69 -12.84 -20.25
CA GLY A 124 8.26 -12.68 -20.42
C GLY A 124 7.63 -11.87 -19.29
N LYS A 125 8.04 -12.13 -18.04
CA LYS A 125 7.46 -11.48 -16.85
C LYS A 125 8.02 -10.08 -16.56
N VAL A 126 9.27 -9.78 -16.96
CA VAL A 126 9.84 -8.43 -16.80
C VAL A 126 9.27 -7.41 -17.78
N LYS A 127 8.57 -7.84 -18.84
CA LYS A 127 7.79 -6.94 -19.71
C LYS A 127 6.61 -6.27 -18.99
N GLY A 128 6.18 -6.80 -17.85
CA GLY A 128 5.16 -6.17 -17.00
C GLY A 128 5.72 -5.09 -16.06
N SER A 129 4.84 -4.35 -15.39
CA SER A 129 5.20 -3.31 -14.41
C SER A 129 5.76 -3.85 -13.08
N ALA A 130 5.83 -5.17 -12.91
CA ALA A 130 6.24 -5.79 -11.66
C ALA A 130 7.70 -5.43 -11.27
N PRO A 131 7.97 -5.18 -9.98
CA PRO A 131 9.32 -4.95 -9.49
C PRO A 131 10.16 -6.25 -9.57
N PRO A 132 11.48 -6.15 -9.83
CA PRO A 132 12.35 -7.32 -10.04
C PRO A 132 12.31 -8.39 -8.94
N PHE A 133 12.11 -7.99 -7.68
CA PHE A 133 11.96 -8.92 -6.56
C PHE A 133 10.71 -9.81 -6.69
N LYS A 134 9.55 -9.22 -7.01
CA LYS A 134 8.31 -9.98 -7.22
C LYS A 134 8.41 -10.93 -8.41
N VAL A 135 9.12 -10.52 -9.46
CA VAL A 135 9.36 -11.40 -10.61
C VAL A 135 10.29 -12.55 -10.23
N TYR A 136 11.31 -12.31 -9.41
CA TYR A 136 12.18 -13.36 -8.88
C TYR A 136 11.38 -14.38 -8.07
N ASP A 137 10.63 -13.94 -7.05
CA ASP A 137 9.84 -14.84 -6.20
C ASP A 137 8.83 -15.64 -7.02
N LYS A 138 8.13 -14.99 -7.94
CA LYS A 138 7.15 -15.66 -8.81
C LYS A 138 7.78 -16.72 -9.72
N VAL A 139 8.96 -16.44 -10.31
CA VAL A 139 9.65 -17.44 -11.14
C VAL A 139 10.22 -18.56 -10.27
N PHE A 140 10.64 -18.25 -9.05
CA PHE A 140 11.14 -19.24 -8.08
C PHE A 140 10.02 -20.17 -7.57
N GLU A 141 8.84 -19.63 -7.27
CA GLU A 141 7.64 -20.38 -6.86
C GLU A 141 7.08 -21.23 -8.00
N GLU A 142 7.03 -20.69 -9.22
CA GLU A 142 6.59 -21.46 -10.40
C GLU A 142 7.57 -22.58 -10.80
N ALA A 143 8.83 -22.50 -10.35
CA ALA A 143 9.75 -23.62 -10.42
C ALA A 143 9.50 -24.68 -9.32
N GLU A 144 8.34 -24.61 -8.64
CA GLU A 144 7.90 -25.46 -7.52
C GLU A 144 8.81 -25.38 -6.27
N GLY A 145 9.57 -24.29 -6.13
CA GLY A 145 10.45 -24.04 -4.98
C GLY A 145 11.56 -25.10 -4.82
N LEU A 146 12.13 -25.25 -3.62
CA LEU A 146 13.22 -26.21 -3.37
C LEU A 146 12.79 -27.68 -3.37
N LEU A 147 11.49 -27.97 -3.25
CA LEU A 147 11.00 -29.33 -2.98
C LEU A 147 11.04 -30.27 -4.19
N LYS A 148 11.08 -29.72 -5.42
CA LYS A 148 11.08 -30.50 -6.68
C LYS A 148 12.06 -30.02 -7.74
N VAL A 149 12.97 -29.10 -7.38
CA VAL A 149 14.00 -28.62 -8.29
C VAL A 149 15.07 -29.69 -8.47
N CYS A 150 15.18 -30.24 -9.70
CA CYS A 150 16.18 -31.26 -10.04
C CYS A 150 17.60 -30.70 -10.19
N SER A 151 17.75 -29.38 -10.39
CA SER A 151 19.05 -28.71 -10.53
C SER A 151 18.95 -27.23 -10.18
N VAL A 152 20.01 -26.66 -9.61
CA VAL A 152 20.12 -25.20 -9.34
C VAL A 152 19.93 -24.36 -10.64
N SER A 153 20.12 -24.97 -11.81
CA SER A 153 19.86 -24.34 -13.12
C SER A 153 18.37 -24.12 -13.43
N ASP A 154 17.44 -24.80 -12.73
CA ASP A 154 15.99 -24.71 -12.91
C ASP A 154 15.36 -23.47 -12.23
N VAL A 155 16.14 -22.73 -11.42
CA VAL A 155 15.68 -21.52 -10.73
C VAL A 155 16.45 -20.28 -11.17
N PRO A 156 15.87 -19.08 -10.99
CA PRO A 156 16.61 -17.83 -11.17
C PRO A 156 17.83 -17.78 -10.24
N ARG A 157 18.98 -17.40 -10.77
CA ARG A 157 20.24 -17.37 -10.01
C ARG A 157 20.19 -16.39 -8.86
N ASN A 158 19.69 -15.18 -9.12
CA ASN A 158 19.54 -14.12 -8.14
C ASN A 158 18.63 -13.02 -8.68
N ARG A 159 18.19 -12.11 -7.80
CA ARG A 159 17.43 -10.91 -8.17
C ARG A 159 18.16 -10.05 -9.21
N LYS A 160 19.50 -9.99 -9.16
CA LYS A 160 20.31 -9.20 -10.10
C LYS A 160 20.17 -9.67 -11.55
N GLN A 161 19.97 -10.98 -11.76
CA GLN A 161 19.69 -11.55 -13.08
C GLN A 161 18.38 -11.02 -13.66
N VAL A 162 17.36 -10.87 -12.83
CA VAL A 162 16.04 -10.31 -13.22
C VAL A 162 16.16 -8.80 -13.50
N GLU A 163 16.89 -8.07 -12.66
CA GLU A 163 17.19 -6.64 -12.88
C GLU A 163 17.90 -6.41 -14.21
N ASN A 164 18.94 -7.20 -14.50
CA ASN A 164 19.69 -7.09 -15.74
C ASN A 164 18.83 -7.44 -16.97
N ALA A 165 17.94 -8.43 -16.86
CA ALA A 165 16.99 -8.75 -17.92
C ALA A 165 16.00 -7.60 -18.17
N LYS A 166 15.51 -6.95 -17.10
CA LYS A 166 14.65 -5.77 -17.19
C LYS A 166 15.38 -4.58 -17.82
N TYR A 167 16.66 -4.40 -17.51
CA TYR A 167 17.48 -3.34 -18.09
C TYR A 167 17.75 -3.56 -19.58
N LYS A 168 18.10 -4.79 -19.98
CA LYS A 168 18.35 -5.17 -21.39
C LYS A 168 17.08 -5.23 -22.25
N GLY A 169 15.91 -5.38 -21.65
CA GLY A 169 14.61 -5.40 -22.34
C GLY A 169 13.99 -4.03 -22.55
N ARG A 170 14.65 -2.93 -22.17
CA ARG A 170 14.24 -1.59 -22.57
C ARG A 170 14.55 -1.44 -24.06
N GLU A 171 13.51 -1.26 -24.88
CA GLU A 171 13.68 -0.82 -26.26
C GLU A 171 14.51 0.46 -26.32
N VAL A 172 15.21 0.62 -27.44
CA VAL A 172 16.04 1.79 -27.76
C VAL A 172 15.19 3.03 -27.52
N ARG A 173 15.63 3.86 -26.57
CA ARG A 173 15.05 5.19 -26.34
C ARG A 173 15.11 5.94 -27.66
N SER A 174 13.98 6.47 -28.13
CA SER A 174 14.06 7.41 -29.24
C SER A 174 14.84 8.63 -28.75
N GLN A 175 15.51 9.29 -29.68
CA GLN A 175 16.30 10.49 -29.38
C GLN A 175 15.39 11.71 -29.08
N ASP A 176 14.08 11.57 -29.28
CA ASP A 176 13.07 12.63 -29.18
C ASP A 176 11.99 12.28 -28.12
N GLU A 177 12.15 12.85 -26.93
CA GLU A 177 11.20 12.66 -25.82
C GLU A 177 9.77 13.13 -26.14
N LEU A 178 9.61 14.08 -27.06
CA LEU A 178 8.31 14.60 -27.44
C LEU A 178 7.59 13.64 -28.39
N TYR A 179 8.33 13.03 -29.32
CA TYR A 179 7.82 11.95 -30.16
C TYR A 179 7.33 10.79 -29.29
N ASP A 180 8.13 10.36 -28.32
CA ASP A 180 7.77 9.28 -27.40
C ASP A 180 6.53 9.60 -26.57
N LEU A 181 6.42 10.83 -26.08
CA LEU A 181 5.25 11.27 -25.31
C LEU A 181 3.99 11.33 -26.17
N THR A 182 4.12 11.78 -27.42
CA THR A 182 3.01 11.86 -28.38
C THR A 182 2.54 10.46 -28.79
N LEU A 183 3.48 9.55 -29.08
CA LEU A 183 3.18 8.16 -29.40
C LEU A 183 2.45 7.47 -28.24
N LYS A 184 2.98 7.62 -27.01
CA LYS A 184 2.35 7.09 -25.81
C LYS A 184 0.94 7.65 -25.59
N SER A 185 0.73 8.94 -25.86
CA SER A 185 -0.61 9.54 -25.78
C SER A 185 -1.59 8.88 -26.75
N LYS A 186 -1.16 8.59 -27.99
CA LYS A 186 -2.00 7.91 -28.99
C LYS A 186 -2.30 6.46 -28.60
N GLU A 187 -1.29 5.73 -28.12
CA GLU A 187 -1.47 4.35 -27.64
C GLU A 187 -2.46 4.26 -26.47
N GLU A 188 -2.41 5.22 -25.53
CA GLU A 188 -3.36 5.28 -24.43
C GLU A 188 -4.80 5.57 -24.89
N GLU A 189 -4.97 6.37 -25.95
CA GLU A 189 -6.26 6.66 -26.58
C GLU A 189 -6.83 5.43 -27.29
N GLU A 190 -6.02 4.75 -28.11
CA GLU A 190 -6.42 3.53 -28.83
C GLU A 190 -6.82 2.39 -27.88
N THR A 191 -6.13 2.28 -26.73
CA THR A 191 -6.43 1.25 -25.72
C THR A 191 -7.56 1.66 -24.77
N GLY A 192 -8.08 2.88 -24.87
CA GLY A 192 -9.10 3.44 -23.97
C GLY A 192 -8.64 3.63 -22.53
N LYS A 193 -7.33 3.60 -22.25
CA LYS A 193 -6.72 3.75 -20.91
C LYS A 193 -5.98 5.07 -20.77
N VAL A 194 -6.68 6.14 -21.15
CA VAL A 194 -6.18 7.51 -21.24
C VAL A 194 -5.79 8.05 -19.87
N TYR A 195 -4.49 8.27 -19.68
CA TYR A 195 -3.95 8.98 -18.51
C TYR A 195 -3.30 10.30 -18.91
N ILE A 196 -2.70 10.38 -20.10
CA ILE A 196 -2.30 11.63 -20.76
C ILE A 196 -3.56 12.29 -21.33
N ARG A 197 -4.04 13.35 -20.68
CA ARG A 197 -5.34 13.96 -21.01
C ARG A 197 -5.24 15.08 -22.04
N ARG A 198 -4.15 15.84 -21.98
CA ARG A 198 -3.88 16.91 -22.93
C ARG A 198 -2.39 17.16 -22.99
N LEU A 199 -1.89 17.33 -24.22
CA LEU A 199 -0.52 17.70 -24.52
C LEU A 199 -0.52 19.05 -25.25
N GLN A 200 0.25 20.00 -24.75
CA GLN A 200 0.51 21.29 -25.39
C GLN A 200 2.00 21.34 -25.75
N ILE A 201 2.31 21.58 -27.01
CA ILE A 201 3.69 21.67 -27.51
C ILE A 201 4.17 23.13 -27.54
N ALA A 202 3.34 24.03 -28.08
CA ALA A 202 3.59 25.47 -28.17
C ALA A 202 2.51 26.25 -27.40
N PRO A 203 2.82 27.42 -26.79
CA PRO A 203 4.12 28.12 -26.78
C PRO A 203 5.15 27.53 -25.80
N SER A 204 4.73 26.61 -24.95
CA SER A 204 5.58 25.86 -24.01
C SER A 204 5.05 24.44 -23.86
N LEU A 205 5.98 23.49 -23.65
CA LEU A 205 5.64 22.09 -23.45
C LEU A 205 4.97 21.92 -22.07
N ALA A 206 3.73 21.44 -22.08
CA ALA A 206 2.95 21.11 -20.89
C ALA A 206 2.03 19.92 -21.15
N CYS A 207 1.80 19.10 -20.13
CA CYS A 207 1.02 17.88 -20.21
C CYS A 207 0.19 17.70 -18.94
N VAL A 208 -1.13 17.50 -19.09
CA VAL A 208 -2.04 17.20 -17.98
C VAL A 208 -2.25 15.70 -17.88
N LEU A 209 -1.96 15.16 -16.70
CA LEU A 209 -2.11 13.74 -16.39
C LEU A 209 -3.23 13.52 -15.38
N ALA A 210 -4.18 12.65 -15.69
CA ALA A 210 -5.22 12.23 -14.76
C ALA A 210 -5.93 10.97 -15.24
N SER A 211 -6.34 10.12 -14.31
CA SER A 211 -7.37 9.11 -14.54
C SER A 211 -8.77 9.72 -14.49
N ASP A 212 -9.75 9.07 -15.11
CA ASP A 212 -11.16 9.46 -15.00
C ASP A 212 -11.62 9.54 -13.55
N LYS A 213 -11.19 8.56 -12.72
CA LYS A 213 -11.50 8.50 -11.29
C LYS A 213 -10.97 9.72 -10.54
N GLN A 214 -9.74 10.15 -10.80
CA GLN A 214 -9.18 11.36 -10.18
C GLN A 214 -9.99 12.61 -10.53
N VAL A 215 -10.40 12.77 -11.80
CA VAL A 215 -11.20 13.93 -12.24
C VAL A 215 -12.58 13.91 -11.59
N GLN A 216 -13.24 12.75 -11.54
CA GLN A 216 -14.54 12.59 -10.90
C GLN A 216 -14.47 12.80 -9.38
N ASP A 217 -13.43 12.31 -8.71
CA ASP A 217 -13.24 12.52 -7.28
C ASP A 217 -12.98 14.00 -6.96
N VAL A 218 -12.26 14.74 -7.82
CA VAL A 218 -12.10 16.19 -7.66
C VAL A 218 -13.45 16.90 -7.77
N LYS A 219 -14.30 16.57 -8.75
CA LYS A 219 -15.68 17.09 -8.82
C LYS A 219 -16.45 16.76 -7.54
N ARG A 220 -16.43 15.49 -7.15
CA ARG A 220 -17.24 14.94 -6.08
C ARG A 220 -16.84 15.41 -4.68
N PHE A 221 -15.56 15.64 -4.43
CA PHE A 221 -15.07 16.03 -3.11
C PHE A 221 -14.72 17.52 -3.04
N CYS A 222 -14.21 18.12 -4.10
CA CYS A 222 -13.75 19.51 -4.09
C CYS A 222 -14.78 20.52 -4.63
N ALA A 223 -15.73 20.08 -5.48
CA ALA A 223 -16.80 20.94 -6.01
C ALA A 223 -18.18 20.71 -5.35
N ASN A 224 -18.22 19.89 -4.31
CA ASN A 224 -19.43 19.55 -3.56
C ASN A 224 -19.96 20.73 -2.72
N THR A 225 -21.28 20.98 -2.77
CA THR A 225 -21.97 22.08 -2.07
C THR A 225 -22.21 21.83 -0.57
N THR A 226 -22.05 20.60 -0.08
CA THR A 226 -22.29 20.22 1.32
C THR A 226 -21.27 20.82 2.30
N GLU A 227 -21.52 20.73 3.60
CA GLU A 227 -20.59 21.26 4.62
C GLU A 227 -19.24 20.50 4.67
N ASN A 228 -19.23 19.23 4.24
CA ASN A 228 -18.03 18.40 4.15
C ASN A 228 -17.47 18.44 2.73
N PHE A 229 -16.32 19.10 2.56
CA PHE A 229 -15.63 19.23 1.27
C PHE A 229 -14.13 18.99 1.43
N SER A 230 -13.48 18.62 0.34
CA SER A 230 -12.03 18.56 0.21
C SER A 230 -11.50 19.83 -0.43
N VAL A 231 -10.33 20.28 0.00
CA VAL A 231 -9.58 21.33 -0.69
C VAL A 231 -8.70 20.69 -1.75
N LEU A 232 -8.76 21.20 -2.99
CA LEU A 232 -7.79 20.81 -4.01
C LEU A 232 -6.49 21.55 -3.71
N SER A 233 -5.51 20.85 -3.17
CA SER A 233 -4.24 21.46 -2.78
C SER A 233 -3.21 21.24 -3.87
N ILE A 234 -2.58 22.30 -4.33
CA ILE A 234 -1.45 22.30 -5.27
C ILE A 234 -0.19 22.24 -4.42
N ASP A 235 0.53 21.11 -4.49
CA ASP A 235 1.81 20.94 -3.79
C ASP A 235 2.91 21.76 -4.49
N ILE A 236 4.01 22.04 -3.79
CA ILE A 236 5.13 22.83 -4.32
C ILE A 236 5.61 22.27 -5.65
N THR A 237 5.76 23.12 -6.66
CA THR A 237 6.22 22.69 -7.99
C THR A 237 7.69 22.27 -7.95
N PHE A 238 7.99 21.01 -8.29
CA PHE A 238 9.35 20.44 -8.16
C PHE A 238 9.86 19.71 -9.40
N ASN A 239 11.18 19.50 -9.47
CA ASN A 239 11.85 18.85 -10.60
C ASN A 239 11.96 17.34 -10.39
N ILE A 240 11.53 16.55 -11.38
CA ILE A 240 11.76 15.10 -11.47
C ILE A 240 12.74 14.77 -12.60
N GLY A 241 12.63 15.49 -13.71
CA GLY A 241 13.55 15.50 -14.84
C GLY A 241 14.05 16.92 -15.12
N ASP A 242 14.23 17.25 -16.39
CA ASP A 242 14.55 18.62 -16.87
C ASP A 242 13.30 19.49 -17.05
N PHE A 243 12.27 19.20 -16.26
CA PHE A 243 10.96 19.83 -16.28
C PHE A 243 10.33 19.79 -14.88
N TYR A 244 9.30 20.60 -14.70
CA TYR A 244 8.54 20.75 -13.48
C TYR A 244 7.37 19.78 -13.41
N VAL A 245 7.06 19.34 -12.20
CA VAL A 245 5.86 18.58 -11.85
C VAL A 245 5.12 19.33 -10.76
N THR A 246 3.85 19.61 -11.03
CA THR A 246 2.92 20.24 -10.11
C THR A 246 1.78 19.27 -9.84
N PRO A 247 1.89 18.41 -8.81
CA PRO A 247 0.82 17.51 -8.44
C PRO A 247 -0.26 18.26 -7.67
N THR A 248 -1.52 17.93 -7.93
CA THR A 248 -2.62 18.29 -7.04
C THR A 248 -2.89 17.15 -6.07
N THR A 249 -3.51 17.47 -4.94
CA THR A 249 -3.90 16.51 -3.92
C THR A 249 -5.29 16.85 -3.38
N TYR A 250 -6.02 15.84 -2.99
CA TYR A 250 -7.35 15.99 -2.39
C TYR A 250 -7.55 14.93 -1.30
N ARG A 251 -8.42 15.21 -0.33
CA ARG A 251 -8.81 14.26 0.71
C ARG A 251 -10.01 13.44 0.25
N HIS A 252 -9.89 12.12 0.30
CA HIS A 252 -11.00 11.23 -0.07
C HIS A 252 -12.01 11.14 1.07
N LEU A 253 -13.13 11.85 0.94
CA LEU A 253 -14.05 12.12 2.07
C LEU A 253 -14.80 10.90 2.60
N LEU A 254 -14.83 9.79 1.87
CA LEU A 254 -15.49 8.56 2.31
C LEU A 254 -14.65 7.63 3.20
N LEU A 255 -13.34 7.83 3.19
CA LEU A 255 -12.39 6.90 3.79
C LEU A 255 -11.66 7.58 4.93
N ASP A 256 -11.15 6.80 5.86
CA ASP A 256 -10.13 7.23 6.81
C ASP A 256 -8.85 6.41 6.57
N ASP A 257 -7.71 7.08 6.68
CA ASP A 257 -6.42 6.40 6.79
C ASP A 257 -6.33 5.75 8.17
N ARG A 258 -6.00 4.45 8.22
CA ARG A 258 -5.90 3.71 9.49
C ARG A 258 -4.83 4.26 10.43
N ARG A 259 -3.79 4.90 9.88
CA ARG A 259 -2.67 5.46 10.65
C ARG A 259 -3.01 6.81 11.27
N THR A 260 -3.67 7.68 10.51
CA THR A 260 -3.95 9.07 10.95
C THR A 260 -5.37 9.28 11.44
N GLU A 261 -6.26 8.33 11.17
CA GLU A 261 -7.72 8.45 11.39
C GLU A 261 -8.37 9.66 10.69
N ASN A 262 -7.64 10.28 9.77
CA ASN A 262 -8.09 11.41 8.96
C ASN A 262 -8.38 10.94 7.53
N PRO A 263 -9.18 11.70 6.75
CA PRO A 263 -9.44 11.30 5.38
C PRO A 263 -8.13 11.31 4.58
N PRO A 264 -7.83 10.22 3.86
CA PRO A 264 -6.53 10.03 3.24
C PRO A 264 -6.32 11.07 2.16
N LEU A 265 -5.11 11.63 2.13
CA LEU A 265 -4.67 12.53 1.07
C LEU A 265 -4.28 11.69 -0.15
N LEU A 266 -4.95 11.88 -1.29
CA LEU A 266 -4.71 11.16 -2.54
C LEU A 266 -4.11 12.10 -3.60
N LEU A 267 -3.39 11.51 -4.55
CA LEU A 267 -2.87 12.21 -5.72
C LEU A 267 -4.03 12.55 -6.67
N GLY A 268 -4.17 13.81 -7.01
CA GLY A 268 -5.11 14.31 -8.02
C GLY A 268 -4.47 14.46 -9.40
N PRO A 269 -5.20 15.11 -10.33
CA PRO A 269 -4.64 15.51 -11.62
C PRO A 269 -3.31 16.24 -11.45
N THR A 270 -2.33 15.92 -12.29
CA THR A 270 -0.96 16.43 -12.16
C THR A 270 -0.53 17.09 -13.46
N LEU A 271 0.10 18.27 -13.35
CA LEU A 271 0.66 18.98 -14.49
C LEU A 271 2.16 18.71 -14.57
N ILE A 272 2.63 18.30 -15.74
CA ILE A 272 4.05 18.29 -16.09
C ILE A 272 4.29 19.43 -17.08
N HIS A 273 5.29 20.27 -16.85
CA HIS A 273 5.47 21.49 -17.63
C HIS A 273 6.90 22.04 -17.57
N THR A 274 7.23 22.95 -18.48
CA THR A 274 8.55 23.59 -18.55
C THR A 274 8.59 25.01 -17.98
N ARG A 275 7.43 25.63 -17.69
CA ARG A 275 7.33 27.03 -17.23
C ARG A 275 6.37 27.20 -16.05
N LYS A 276 6.76 28.01 -15.06
CA LYS A 276 5.93 28.34 -13.89
C LYS A 276 5.17 29.67 -14.04
N ASP A 277 4.55 29.91 -15.20
CA ASP A 277 3.81 31.14 -15.48
C ASP A 277 2.28 30.96 -15.35
N SER A 278 1.55 32.08 -15.30
CA SER A 278 0.09 32.07 -15.14
C SER A 278 -0.62 31.37 -16.31
N ASP A 279 -0.06 31.44 -17.51
CA ASP A 279 -0.62 30.81 -18.71
C ASP A 279 -0.57 29.29 -18.61
N THR A 280 0.54 28.74 -18.10
CA THR A 280 0.71 27.30 -17.86
C THR A 280 -0.31 26.78 -16.85
N PHE A 281 -0.58 27.53 -15.78
CA PHE A 281 -1.61 27.17 -14.81
C PHE A 281 -3.03 27.39 -15.33
N SER A 282 -3.26 28.39 -16.19
CA SER A 282 -4.52 28.60 -16.91
C SER A 282 -4.84 27.43 -17.83
N TYR A 283 -3.85 26.96 -18.57
CA TYR A 283 -3.94 25.75 -19.39
C TYR A 283 -4.37 24.54 -18.55
N PHE A 284 -3.79 24.37 -17.36
CA PHE A 284 -4.14 23.28 -16.48
C PHE A 284 -5.59 23.39 -15.97
N GLY A 285 -6.01 24.55 -15.47
CA GLY A 285 -7.39 24.78 -15.00
C GLY A 285 -8.44 24.64 -16.10
N ALA A 286 -8.16 25.16 -17.29
CA ALA A 286 -9.01 25.03 -18.47
C ALA A 286 -9.13 23.57 -18.93
N THR A 287 -8.05 22.80 -18.83
CA THR A 287 -8.06 21.37 -19.16
C THR A 287 -8.92 20.58 -18.18
N LEU A 288 -8.77 20.79 -16.87
CA LEU A 288 -9.62 20.12 -15.87
C LEU A 288 -11.11 20.39 -16.12
N THR A 289 -11.42 21.65 -16.39
CA THR A 289 -12.75 22.12 -16.76
C THR A 289 -13.29 21.45 -18.03
N GLY A 290 -12.45 21.28 -19.04
CA GLY A 290 -12.83 20.62 -20.29
C GLY A 290 -13.04 19.11 -20.12
N LEU A 291 -12.30 18.47 -19.21
CA LEU A 291 -12.48 17.06 -18.88
C LEU A 291 -13.77 16.82 -18.07
N GLU A 292 -14.12 17.73 -17.16
CA GLU A 292 -15.33 17.62 -16.36
C GLU A 292 -15.82 19.01 -15.95
N ASN A 293 -16.93 19.45 -16.55
CA ASN A 293 -17.48 20.80 -16.33
C ASN A 293 -17.75 21.11 -14.84
N GLY A 294 -18.03 20.10 -14.03
CA GLY A 294 -18.22 20.24 -12.59
C GLY A 294 -17.00 20.79 -11.84
N THR A 295 -15.77 20.63 -12.38
CA THR A 295 -14.56 21.15 -11.73
C THR A 295 -14.46 22.68 -11.78
N ARG A 296 -15.24 23.37 -12.62
CA ARG A 296 -15.38 24.84 -12.57
C ARG A 296 -15.89 25.34 -11.21
N ASN A 297 -16.57 24.46 -10.48
CA ASN A 297 -17.18 24.74 -9.18
C ASN A 297 -16.31 24.27 -8.01
N ILE A 298 -15.03 23.94 -8.22
CA ILE A 298 -14.09 23.69 -7.11
C ILE A 298 -14.16 24.88 -6.15
N ARG A 299 -14.46 24.58 -4.88
CA ARG A 299 -14.77 25.62 -3.89
C ARG A 299 -13.52 26.34 -3.39
N PHE A 300 -12.45 25.58 -3.18
CA PHE A 300 -11.21 26.08 -2.63
C PHE A 300 -10.02 25.37 -3.28
N ILE A 301 -9.06 26.18 -3.70
CA ILE A 301 -7.75 25.73 -4.15
C ILE A 301 -6.75 26.19 -3.08
N GLY A 302 -6.00 25.25 -2.53
CA GLY A 302 -4.90 25.53 -1.61
C GLY A 302 -3.59 25.59 -2.39
N SER A 303 -2.75 26.58 -2.12
CA SER A 303 -1.40 26.68 -2.71
C SER A 303 -0.49 27.43 -1.74
N ASP A 304 0.79 27.07 -1.73
CA ASP A 304 1.83 27.77 -0.98
C ASP A 304 2.28 29.03 -1.74
N GLN A 305 1.41 30.07 -1.73
CA GLN A 305 1.67 31.46 -2.14
C GLN A 305 2.33 31.70 -3.53
N GLU A 306 2.22 30.79 -4.49
CA GLU A 306 2.68 31.07 -5.87
C GLU A 306 1.65 31.97 -6.60
N ASP A 307 1.98 33.26 -6.81
CA ASP A 307 1.12 34.26 -7.49
C ASP A 307 0.65 33.81 -8.89
N ALA A 308 1.51 33.09 -9.62
CA ALA A 308 1.19 32.56 -10.95
C ALA A 308 0.06 31.50 -10.89
N VAL A 309 0.04 30.68 -9.83
CA VAL A 309 -1.02 29.70 -9.59
C VAL A 309 -2.32 30.43 -9.24
N GLU A 310 -2.26 31.48 -8.42
CA GLU A 310 -3.44 32.28 -8.03
C GLU A 310 -4.15 32.90 -9.23
N LYS A 311 -3.36 33.53 -10.11
CA LYS A 311 -3.86 34.14 -11.34
C LYS A 311 -4.33 33.09 -12.35
N GLY A 312 -3.52 32.07 -12.62
CA GLY A 312 -3.79 31.09 -13.66
C GLY A 312 -4.93 30.13 -13.34
N MET A 313 -5.08 29.70 -12.09
CA MET A 313 -6.21 28.85 -11.68
C MET A 313 -7.48 29.64 -11.34
N ASN A 314 -7.45 30.97 -11.46
CA ASN A 314 -8.54 31.85 -11.06
C ASN A 314 -9.03 31.52 -9.63
N MET A 315 -8.08 31.46 -8.68
CA MET A 315 -8.37 31.03 -7.32
C MET A 315 -9.33 32.02 -6.65
N LYS A 316 -10.59 31.61 -6.44
CA LYS A 316 -11.66 32.56 -6.13
C LYS A 316 -11.52 33.25 -4.77
N LYS A 317 -10.89 32.66 -3.74
CA LYS A 317 -10.68 33.26 -2.39
C LYS A 317 -9.57 32.56 -1.61
N LYS A 318 -8.77 33.33 -0.85
CA LYS A 318 -7.91 32.80 0.23
C LYS A 318 -8.79 32.20 1.33
N MET A 319 -8.43 31.01 1.81
CA MET A 319 -9.30 30.23 2.70
C MET A 319 -9.27 30.76 4.14
N ILE A 320 -10.38 31.34 4.61
CA ILE A 320 -10.52 31.85 5.99
C ILE A 320 -10.50 30.71 7.03
N SER A 321 -10.00 30.98 8.25
CA SER A 321 -9.83 29.98 9.33
C SER A 321 -11.05 29.06 9.57
N PRO A 322 -12.31 29.56 9.63
CA PRO A 322 -13.47 28.69 9.81
C PRO A 322 -13.65 27.64 8.70
N VAL A 323 -13.30 28.02 7.46
CA VAL A 323 -13.34 27.11 6.31
C VAL A 323 -12.20 26.09 6.39
N ARG A 324 -11.02 26.48 6.89
CA ARG A 324 -9.88 25.56 7.13
C ARG A 324 -10.21 24.47 8.14
N LYS A 325 -10.88 24.83 9.24
CA LYS A 325 -11.34 23.84 10.23
C LYS A 325 -12.32 22.83 9.62
N ARG A 326 -13.31 23.31 8.86
CA ARG A 326 -14.30 22.43 8.19
C ARG A 326 -13.67 21.49 7.16
N ALA A 327 -12.64 21.94 6.45
CA ALA A 327 -11.88 21.10 5.52
C ALA A 327 -10.95 20.07 6.20
N GLY A 328 -10.92 20.02 7.54
CA GLY A 328 -10.03 19.13 8.29
C GLY A 328 -8.55 19.52 8.23
N LEU A 329 -8.23 20.80 7.98
CA LEU A 329 -6.86 21.29 7.83
C LEU A 329 -6.26 21.90 9.11
N GLY A 330 -7.03 22.05 10.18
CA GLY A 330 -6.57 22.58 11.47
C GLY A 330 -6.14 24.06 11.44
N GLU A 331 -5.52 24.53 12.53
CA GLU A 331 -5.00 25.90 12.71
C GLU A 331 -3.47 25.99 12.63
N ALA A 332 -2.77 24.86 12.55
CA ALA A 332 -1.31 24.85 12.48
C ALA A 332 -0.81 25.41 11.13
N PHE A 333 0.25 26.22 11.20
CA PHE A 333 1.06 26.58 10.03
C PHE A 333 1.77 25.32 9.51
N PHE A 334 1.81 25.17 8.18
CA PHE A 334 2.28 23.98 7.47
C PHE A 334 3.70 23.58 7.92
N TYR A 335 3.80 22.51 8.72
CA TYR A 335 5.03 21.74 8.80
C TYR A 335 4.80 20.45 8.02
N ASN A 336 5.59 20.28 6.95
CA ASN A 336 5.58 19.12 6.08
C ASN A 336 5.91 17.85 6.87
N ASN A 337 4.88 17.16 7.38
CA ASN A 337 5.06 15.81 7.88
C ASN A 337 5.43 14.91 6.70
N ALA A 338 6.55 14.20 6.79
CA ALA A 338 7.08 13.39 5.70
C ALA A 338 6.09 12.34 5.19
N ALA A 339 5.22 11.85 6.08
CA ALA A 339 4.18 10.87 5.76
C ALA A 339 2.97 11.45 5.00
N GLU A 340 2.79 12.78 4.98
CA GLU A 340 1.66 13.46 4.33
C GLU A 340 2.06 14.25 3.07
N SER A 341 3.35 14.43 2.82
CA SER A 341 3.84 15.10 1.61
C SER A 341 3.79 14.16 0.39
N LYS A 342 2.92 14.45 -0.58
CA LYS A 342 2.87 13.70 -1.85
C LYS A 342 4.13 13.88 -2.66
N HIS A 343 4.72 15.07 -2.67
CA HIS A 343 6.06 15.30 -3.19
C HIS A 343 7.09 14.29 -2.66
N GLN A 344 7.15 14.08 -1.34
CA GLN A 344 8.08 13.10 -0.76
C GLN A 344 7.76 11.66 -1.18
N ARG A 345 6.46 11.29 -1.25
CA ARG A 345 6.05 9.96 -1.73
C ARG A 345 6.45 9.73 -3.20
N ILE A 346 6.27 10.73 -4.05
CA ILE A 346 6.68 10.67 -5.47
C ILE A 346 8.20 10.52 -5.56
N LYS A 347 8.97 11.30 -4.80
CA LYS A 347 10.44 11.18 -4.74
C LYS A 347 10.90 9.82 -4.21
N ALA A 348 10.27 9.28 -3.17
CA ALA A 348 10.60 7.97 -2.63
C ALA A 348 10.31 6.86 -3.67
N ARG A 349 9.15 6.91 -4.35
CA ARG A 349 8.81 5.96 -5.40
C ARG A 349 9.75 6.07 -6.61
N LYS A 350 10.14 7.29 -6.99
CA LYS A 350 11.18 7.55 -8.00
C LYS A 350 12.48 6.83 -7.61
N GLY A 351 12.97 7.05 -6.38
CA GLY A 351 14.20 6.43 -5.89
C GLY A 351 14.14 4.90 -5.93
N GLN A 352 13.01 4.30 -5.55
CA GLN A 352 12.80 2.85 -5.60
C GLN A 352 12.78 2.28 -7.02
N MET A 353 12.16 2.98 -7.98
CA MET A 353 11.96 2.46 -9.34
C MET A 353 13.11 2.79 -10.28
N TYR A 354 13.73 3.96 -10.11
CA TYR A 354 14.65 4.54 -11.09
C TYR A 354 15.95 5.07 -10.48
N GLY A 355 16.10 5.10 -9.16
CA GLY A 355 17.25 5.69 -8.47
C GLY A 355 17.24 7.23 -8.53
N GLU A 356 18.43 7.82 -8.44
CA GLU A 356 18.60 9.28 -8.33
C GLU A 356 18.60 10.03 -9.67
N ARG A 357 18.63 9.32 -10.80
CA ARG A 357 18.71 9.94 -12.13
C ARG A 357 17.52 10.83 -12.46
N LYS A 358 17.71 11.74 -13.41
CA LYS A 358 16.61 12.47 -14.06
C LYS A 358 15.77 11.51 -14.91
N LEU A 359 14.45 11.76 -14.93
CA LEU A 359 13.49 10.96 -15.71
C LEU A 359 13.05 11.72 -16.95
N ALA A 360 12.83 10.98 -18.04
CA ALA A 360 12.15 11.48 -19.23
C ALA A 360 10.65 11.65 -18.97
N TRP A 361 9.94 12.40 -19.83
CA TRP A 361 8.51 12.66 -19.70
C TRP A 361 7.67 11.38 -19.57
N THR A 362 7.88 10.41 -20.46
CA THR A 362 7.14 9.14 -20.48
C THR A 362 7.35 8.29 -19.21
N GLU A 363 8.55 8.38 -18.61
CA GLU A 363 8.88 7.70 -17.36
C GLU A 363 8.20 8.37 -16.15
N VAL A 364 8.03 9.70 -16.18
CA VAL A 364 7.26 10.42 -15.15
C VAL A 364 5.77 10.13 -15.27
N VAL A 365 5.24 10.00 -16.50
CA VAL A 365 3.87 9.52 -16.74
C VAL A 365 3.68 8.16 -16.06
N ASP A 366 4.56 7.19 -16.29
CA ASP A 366 4.49 5.85 -15.68
C ASP A 366 4.59 5.90 -14.15
N LEU A 367 5.50 6.72 -13.63
CA LEU A 367 5.69 6.90 -12.19
C LEU A 367 4.39 7.39 -11.54
N LEU A 368 3.80 8.48 -12.06
CA LEU A 368 2.58 9.08 -11.50
C LEU A 368 1.38 8.15 -11.67
N LYS A 369 1.24 7.51 -12.85
CA LYS A 369 0.19 6.52 -13.11
C LYS A 369 0.26 5.37 -12.11
N SER A 370 1.45 4.83 -11.85
CA SER A 370 1.64 3.74 -10.88
C SER A 370 1.21 4.11 -9.45
N ILE A 371 1.42 5.37 -9.04
CA ILE A 371 1.01 5.88 -7.74
C ILE A 371 -0.52 6.02 -7.69
N SER A 372 -1.12 6.64 -8.72
CA SER A 372 -2.58 6.78 -8.83
C SER A 372 -3.28 5.42 -8.76
N GLU A 373 -2.83 4.45 -9.56
CA GLU A 373 -3.42 3.11 -9.59
C GLU A 373 -3.25 2.35 -8.26
N GLU A 374 -2.14 2.56 -7.54
CA GLU A 374 -1.96 1.98 -6.21
C GLU A 374 -2.94 2.56 -5.20
N GLU A 375 -3.14 3.87 -5.23
CA GLU A 375 -4.07 4.57 -4.35
C GLU A 375 -5.51 4.17 -4.62
N GLU A 376 -5.87 4.04 -5.89
CA GLU A 376 -7.17 3.52 -6.34
C GLU A 376 -7.43 2.10 -5.84
N ARG A 377 -6.46 1.18 -6.02
CA ARG A 377 -6.56 -0.18 -5.46
C ARG A 377 -6.73 -0.17 -3.95
N ASN A 378 -6.07 0.74 -3.24
CA ASN A 378 -6.22 0.86 -1.79
C ASN A 378 -7.61 1.39 -1.39
N CYS A 379 -8.23 2.25 -2.21
CA CYS A 379 -9.62 2.68 -2.01
C CYS A 379 -10.60 1.51 -2.19
N GLU A 380 -10.39 0.68 -3.22
CA GLU A 380 -11.21 -0.51 -3.45
C GLU A 380 -11.05 -1.55 -2.33
N ARG A 381 -9.82 -1.77 -1.82
CA ARG A 381 -9.56 -2.66 -0.68
C ARG A 381 -10.28 -2.21 0.61
N ALA A 382 -10.48 -0.91 0.79
CA ALA A 382 -11.19 -0.39 1.96
C ALA A 382 -12.64 -0.89 2.05
N ILE A 383 -13.25 -1.27 0.92
CA ILE A 383 -14.60 -1.85 0.86
C ILE A 383 -14.72 -3.12 1.70
N VAL A 384 -13.67 -3.91 1.73
CA VAL A 384 -13.61 -5.18 2.47
C VAL A 384 -12.80 -5.08 3.77
N ASP A 385 -12.65 -3.85 4.27
CA ASP A 385 -11.86 -3.52 5.46
C ASP A 385 -10.39 -3.95 5.37
N GLU A 386 -9.83 -3.92 4.15
CA GLU A 386 -8.44 -4.29 3.86
C GLU A 386 -7.59 -3.09 3.45
N GLY A 387 -6.27 -3.23 3.63
CA GLY A 387 -5.30 -2.23 3.20
C GLY A 387 -5.20 -1.00 4.13
N PRO A 388 -4.55 0.08 3.67
CA PRO A 388 -4.21 1.23 4.53
C PRO A 388 -5.42 2.11 4.87
N PHE A 389 -6.53 1.96 4.16
CA PHE A 389 -7.73 2.77 4.34
C PHE A 389 -8.88 1.93 4.90
N LYS A 390 -9.82 2.59 5.57
CA LYS A 390 -11.09 2.02 6.03
C LYS A 390 -12.23 2.94 5.61
N ILE A 391 -13.41 2.38 5.39
CA ILE A 391 -14.61 3.20 5.15
C ILE A 391 -14.99 3.91 6.45
N ARG A 392 -15.32 5.21 6.36
CA ARG A 392 -15.84 5.97 7.49
C ARG A 392 -17.16 5.39 7.98
N GLN A 393 -17.38 5.42 9.28
CA GLN A 393 -18.55 4.81 9.91
C GLN A 393 -19.88 5.24 9.28
N GLN A 394 -20.01 6.53 8.93
CA GLN A 394 -21.20 7.10 8.32
C GLN A 394 -21.54 6.53 6.93
N TYR A 395 -20.56 5.97 6.22
CA TYR A 395 -20.73 5.37 4.90
C TYR A 395 -20.67 3.84 4.90
N SER A 396 -20.36 3.23 6.06
CA SER A 396 -20.13 1.79 6.20
C SER A 396 -21.35 0.97 5.76
N SER A 397 -22.57 1.38 6.14
CA SER A 397 -23.81 0.68 5.78
C SER A 397 -24.04 0.54 4.26
N LYS A 398 -23.55 1.50 3.46
CA LYS A 398 -23.73 1.51 1.99
C LYS A 398 -22.49 1.12 1.21
N LEU A 399 -21.32 0.95 1.84
CA LEU A 399 -20.09 0.67 1.12
C LEU A 399 -19.40 -0.59 1.62
N HIS A 400 -19.42 -0.88 2.92
CA HIS A 400 -18.69 -2.00 3.49
C HIS A 400 -19.29 -3.34 3.05
N VAL A 401 -18.42 -4.28 2.70
CA VAL A 401 -18.76 -5.66 2.33
C VAL A 401 -17.82 -6.59 3.08
N PRO A 402 -18.31 -7.52 3.91
CA PRO A 402 -17.44 -8.49 4.57
C PRO A 402 -16.58 -9.27 3.57
N PHE A 403 -15.29 -9.46 3.91
CA PHE A 403 -14.33 -10.13 3.02
C PHE A 403 -14.77 -11.54 2.60
N SER A 404 -15.35 -12.31 3.53
CA SER A 404 -15.91 -13.64 3.27
C SER A 404 -17.03 -13.62 2.24
N THR A 405 -17.86 -12.58 2.23
CA THR A 405 -18.92 -12.39 1.25
C THR A 405 -18.37 -11.89 -0.09
N TYR A 406 -17.29 -11.11 -0.07
CA TYR A 406 -16.66 -10.57 -1.28
C TYR A 406 -15.92 -11.65 -2.08
N ILE A 407 -15.17 -12.53 -1.41
CA ILE A 407 -14.32 -13.52 -2.09
C ILE A 407 -15.14 -14.49 -2.94
N GLY A 408 -16.32 -14.90 -2.46
CA GLY A 408 -17.24 -15.81 -3.14
C GLY A 408 -18.02 -15.20 -4.32
N LYS A 409 -17.83 -13.91 -4.63
CA LYS A 409 -18.51 -13.23 -5.74
C LYS A 409 -17.79 -13.43 -7.07
N SER A 410 -18.57 -13.43 -8.15
CA SER A 410 -18.05 -13.45 -9.52
C SER A 410 -17.29 -12.16 -9.85
N HIS A 411 -16.50 -12.16 -10.93
CA HIS A 411 -15.74 -10.99 -11.38
C HIS A 411 -16.65 -9.77 -11.62
N ALA A 412 -17.74 -9.95 -12.37
CA ALA A 412 -18.71 -8.89 -12.65
C ALA A 412 -19.38 -8.34 -11.38
N GLN A 413 -19.63 -9.20 -10.38
CA GLN A 413 -20.17 -8.78 -9.09
C GLN A 413 -19.14 -7.98 -8.27
N LYS A 414 -17.87 -8.39 -8.29
CA LYS A 414 -16.76 -7.68 -7.63
C LYS A 414 -16.55 -6.29 -8.25
N GLU A 415 -16.56 -6.19 -9.58
CA GLU A 415 -16.50 -4.91 -10.29
C GLU A 415 -17.67 -3.99 -9.90
N LYS A 416 -18.90 -4.50 -9.89
CA LYS A 416 -20.08 -3.73 -9.48
C LYS A 416 -19.97 -3.23 -8.04
N ILE A 417 -19.37 -4.01 -7.14
CA ILE A 417 -19.12 -3.61 -5.76
C ILE A 417 -18.04 -2.53 -5.70
N ASN A 418 -16.91 -2.73 -6.38
CA ASN A 418 -15.79 -1.78 -6.38
C ASN A 418 -16.23 -0.42 -6.94
N ARG A 419 -17.08 -0.40 -7.97
CA ARG A 419 -17.63 0.85 -8.53
C ARG A 419 -18.36 1.74 -7.51
N ARG A 420 -18.97 1.16 -6.47
CA ARG A 420 -19.73 1.92 -5.45
C ARG A 420 -18.89 2.99 -4.74
N VAL A 421 -17.61 2.72 -4.46
CA VAL A 421 -16.76 3.70 -3.77
C VAL A 421 -16.47 4.93 -4.64
N HIS A 422 -16.49 4.75 -5.96
CA HIS A 422 -16.21 5.80 -6.96
C HIS A 422 -17.47 6.56 -7.39
N GLU A 423 -18.64 5.93 -7.37
CA GLU A 423 -19.88 6.50 -7.95
C GLU A 423 -20.81 7.17 -6.92
N ILE A 424 -20.69 6.83 -5.63
CA ILE A 424 -21.71 7.25 -4.65
C ILE A 424 -21.68 8.76 -4.37
N SER A 425 -22.74 9.50 -4.67
CA SER A 425 -22.76 10.95 -4.41
C SER A 425 -22.70 11.27 -2.90
N MET A 426 -22.10 12.41 -2.55
CA MET A 426 -22.03 12.88 -1.16
C MET A 426 -23.40 13.30 -0.63
N GLU A 427 -24.26 13.84 -1.49
CA GLU A 427 -25.63 14.28 -1.21
C GLU A 427 -26.57 13.10 -0.89
N ALA A 428 -26.35 11.94 -1.51
CA ALA A 428 -27.12 10.72 -1.28
C ALA A 428 -27.04 10.17 0.17
N PHE A 429 -26.14 10.70 1.00
CA PHE A 429 -26.03 10.36 2.42
C PHE A 429 -26.69 11.36 3.36
N LEU A 430 -26.85 12.63 2.95
CA LEU A 430 -27.46 13.67 3.79
C LEU A 430 -28.98 13.55 3.92
N GLN A 431 -29.66 12.93 2.95
CA GLN A 431 -31.11 12.66 3.03
C GLN A 431 -31.51 11.72 4.19
N LEU A 432 -30.56 11.03 4.83
CA LEU A 432 -30.81 10.16 5.98
C LEU A 432 -30.68 10.87 7.35
N GLU A 433 -29.93 11.97 7.43
CA GLU A 433 -29.79 12.74 8.68
C GLU A 433 -31.05 13.56 8.98
N GLU A 434 -31.71 14.10 7.96
CA GLU A 434 -32.99 14.82 8.12
C GLU A 434 -34.18 13.88 8.38
N GLY A 435 -34.11 12.63 7.92
CA GLY A 435 -35.15 11.62 8.13
C GLY A 435 -35.25 11.11 9.58
N SER A 436 -34.17 11.16 10.34
CA SER A 436 -34.14 10.66 11.73
C SER A 436 -34.68 11.68 12.75
N ILE A 437 -34.70 12.98 12.42
CA ILE A 437 -35.25 14.03 13.30
C ILE A 437 -36.78 14.19 13.10
N ASN A 438 -37.29 13.90 11.89
CA ASN A 438 -38.71 14.12 11.56
C ASN A 438 -39.65 12.97 11.96
N ASN A 439 -39.14 11.75 12.17
CA ASN A 439 -39.96 10.59 12.56
C ASN A 439 -40.47 10.62 14.02
N ALA A 440 -40.02 11.58 14.85
CA ALA A 440 -40.55 11.79 16.20
C ALA A 440 -41.69 12.83 16.28
N LYS A 441 -42.05 13.52 15.18
CA LYS A 441 -43.06 14.63 15.18
C LYS A 441 -44.25 14.44 14.23
N ALA A 442 -44.46 13.25 13.69
CA ALA A 442 -45.54 12.97 12.72
C ALA A 442 -46.64 12.04 13.27
N LYS A 443 -47.06 12.22 14.53
CA LYS A 443 -48.40 11.77 14.97
C LYS A 443 -49.19 12.98 15.46
N ASN A 444 -50.32 13.21 14.79
CA ASN A 444 -51.36 14.22 15.05
C ASN A 444 -51.00 15.69 14.77
N LYS A 445 -51.29 16.14 13.54
CA LYS A 445 -51.64 17.56 13.31
C LYS A 445 -52.98 17.65 12.61
N ASN A 446 -53.98 18.06 13.39
CA ASN A 446 -55.32 18.43 12.98
C ASN A 446 -55.26 19.72 12.13
N LEU A 447 -55.76 19.66 10.90
CA LEU A 447 -55.75 20.73 9.89
C LEU A 447 -56.46 22.02 10.34
N THR A 448 -57.37 21.93 11.31
CA THR A 448 -58.14 23.08 11.83
C THR A 448 -57.24 24.06 12.61
N LYS A 449 -56.12 23.62 13.18
CA LYS A 449 -55.22 24.50 13.97
C LYS A 449 -54.30 25.36 13.10
N CYS A 450 -54.17 25.05 11.81
CA CYS A 450 -53.38 25.86 10.88
C CYS A 450 -54.15 27.08 10.35
N ALA A 451 -55.49 27.05 10.37
CA ALA A 451 -56.33 28.14 9.85
C ALA A 451 -56.39 29.38 10.77
N TYR A 452 -56.13 29.23 12.07
CA TYR A 452 -56.24 30.33 13.05
C TYR A 452 -54.93 31.05 13.39
N LYS A 453 -53.82 30.75 12.70
CA LYS A 453 -52.48 31.29 13.07
C LYS A 453 -52.30 32.80 12.83
N ASN A 454 -53.16 33.43 12.05
CA ASN A 454 -52.99 34.83 11.63
C ASN A 454 -54.04 35.80 12.21
N MET A 455 -54.70 35.45 13.31
CA MET A 455 -55.56 36.41 14.03
C MET A 455 -54.71 37.21 15.02
N PRO A 456 -54.70 38.56 14.98
CA PRO A 456 -53.92 39.34 15.93
C PRO A 456 -54.61 39.31 17.29
N LYS A 457 -53.84 38.98 18.34
CA LYS A 457 -54.22 39.26 19.72
C LYS A 457 -53.19 40.22 20.28
N SER A 458 -53.51 41.51 20.25
CA SER A 458 -52.85 42.47 21.14
C SER A 458 -53.26 42.18 22.58
N VAL A 459 -52.39 42.57 23.52
CA VAL A 459 -52.65 43.46 24.68
C VAL A 459 -51.73 43.08 25.86
N ASP A 460 -50.91 44.09 26.23
CA ASP A 460 -50.26 44.41 27.52
C ASP A 460 -48.98 43.72 28.07
N GLY A 461 -48.03 44.59 28.49
CA GLY A 461 -47.09 44.34 29.60
C GLY A 461 -45.58 44.58 29.36
N LYS A 462 -45.07 45.81 29.58
CA LYS A 462 -43.63 46.26 29.56
C LYS A 462 -42.85 45.90 30.89
N PRO A 463 -41.64 46.45 31.21
CA PRO A 463 -40.27 46.30 30.65
C PRO A 463 -39.14 46.19 31.74
N GLY A 464 -37.86 46.08 31.35
CA GLY A 464 -36.64 46.26 32.20
C GLY A 464 -35.92 44.94 32.50
N GLU A 465 -34.60 44.76 32.38
CA GLU A 465 -33.48 45.63 32.78
C GLU A 465 -32.17 45.23 32.05
N ALA A 466 -31.14 46.06 32.19
CA ALA A 466 -30.06 46.32 31.23
C ALA A 466 -28.86 45.34 31.17
N GLU A 467 -28.15 45.40 30.03
CA GLU A 467 -26.79 44.87 29.81
C GLU A 467 -25.72 45.54 30.70
N ARG A 468 -24.66 44.80 31.06
CA ARG A 468 -23.30 45.39 31.17
C ARG A 468 -22.13 44.43 30.96
N LYS A 469 -21.06 45.00 30.39
CA LYS A 469 -19.89 44.39 29.74
C LYS A 469 -18.71 44.06 30.68
N ARG A 470 -17.86 43.15 30.17
CA ARG A 470 -16.46 42.72 30.50
C ARG A 470 -15.54 43.68 31.28
N LYS A 471 -14.59 43.09 32.02
CA LYS A 471 -13.16 43.52 32.09
C LYS A 471 -12.17 42.36 32.39
N ARG A 472 -10.94 42.52 31.89
CA ARG A 472 -9.70 41.69 32.00
C ARG A 472 -8.74 42.32 33.02
N ASN A 473 -7.79 41.56 33.61
CA ASN A 473 -6.34 41.92 33.74
C ASN A 473 -5.44 40.82 34.42
N PRO A 474 -4.07 40.91 34.44
CA PRO A 474 -3.18 39.85 33.89
C PRO A 474 -1.99 39.33 34.78
N GLN A 475 -1.35 38.25 34.27
CA GLN A 475 0.09 37.81 34.28
C GLN A 475 0.92 37.64 35.58
N CYS A 476 1.64 36.50 35.69
CA CYS A 476 2.87 36.36 36.50
C CYS A 476 3.79 35.22 35.96
N GLU A 477 5.11 35.46 35.89
CA GLU A 477 6.20 34.53 35.54
C GLU A 477 6.96 34.02 36.80
N ARG A 478 7.64 32.85 36.72
CA ARG A 478 8.85 32.38 37.48
C ARG A 478 9.18 30.93 37.05
N SER A 479 10.33 30.54 36.47
CA SER A 479 11.79 30.50 36.80
C SER A 479 12.28 29.11 37.31
N PRO A 480 13.45 28.57 36.84
CA PRO A 480 13.80 27.15 36.96
C PRO A 480 14.89 26.85 38.01
N SER A 481 14.60 26.06 39.06
CA SER A 481 15.64 25.34 39.82
C SER A 481 15.06 24.21 40.69
N LYS A 482 15.82 23.10 40.80
CA LYS A 482 15.83 22.01 41.82
C LYS A 482 15.37 20.61 41.35
N TYR A 483 16.31 19.65 41.42
CA TYR A 483 16.15 18.20 41.21
C TYR A 483 16.80 17.47 42.41
N THR A 484 16.21 16.40 42.97
CA THR A 484 16.85 15.47 43.96
C THR A 484 16.33 14.01 43.85
N GLU A 485 17.07 13.07 44.47
CA GLU A 485 17.18 11.60 44.26
C GLU A 485 16.02 10.67 44.71
N ARG A 486 16.04 9.36 44.30
CA ARG A 486 14.94 8.35 44.44
C ARG A 486 15.06 7.39 45.64
N VAL A 487 13.90 6.95 46.16
CA VAL A 487 13.68 6.04 47.32
C VAL A 487 13.28 4.58 46.88
N PRO A 488 13.55 3.51 47.67
CA PRO A 488 13.26 2.10 47.34
C PRO A 488 11.77 1.67 47.45
N THR A 489 11.40 0.54 46.81
CA THR A 489 10.00 0.08 46.58
C THR A 489 9.68 -1.29 47.21
N PRO A 490 8.44 -1.54 47.71
CA PRO A 490 8.02 -2.81 48.31
C PRO A 490 7.87 -3.98 47.31
N PRO A 491 7.86 -5.25 47.78
CA PRO A 491 7.86 -6.45 46.94
C PRO A 491 6.56 -6.63 46.14
N LYS A 492 6.69 -7.08 44.89
CA LYS A 492 5.57 -7.19 43.92
C LYS A 492 4.77 -8.50 44.13
N PRO A 493 3.42 -8.48 44.03
CA PRO A 493 2.60 -9.68 44.11
C PRO A 493 2.80 -10.61 42.91
N THR A 494 2.84 -11.93 43.16
CA THR A 494 2.87 -13.00 42.15
C THR A 494 1.47 -13.18 41.53
N LEU A 495 1.32 -12.72 40.29
CA LEU A 495 0.08 -12.79 39.49
C LEU A 495 -0.11 -14.19 38.87
N ASN A 496 -1.36 -14.66 38.78
CA ASN A 496 -1.75 -15.88 38.08
C ASN A 496 -2.79 -15.57 36.98
N ALA A 497 -3.26 -16.58 36.24
CA ALA A 497 -4.21 -16.41 35.14
C ALA A 497 -5.70 -16.48 35.56
N ASN A 498 -5.99 -16.99 36.76
CA ASN A 498 -7.33 -17.40 37.18
C ASN A 498 -8.00 -16.40 38.13
N THR A 499 -7.22 -15.72 38.98
CA THR A 499 -7.70 -14.77 39.98
C THR A 499 -7.13 -13.37 39.74
N PHE A 500 -7.97 -12.36 39.95
CA PHE A 500 -7.55 -10.96 39.96
C PHE A 500 -6.97 -10.62 41.32
N LYS A 501 -5.76 -10.08 41.35
CA LYS A 501 -5.10 -9.63 42.57
C LYS A 501 -5.02 -8.12 42.62
N VAL A 502 -5.02 -7.59 43.83
CA VAL A 502 -4.82 -6.16 44.09
C VAL A 502 -3.38 -5.77 43.75
N LYS A 503 -3.22 -4.63 43.09
CA LYS A 503 -1.92 -4.02 42.83
C LYS A 503 -2.01 -2.51 43.02
N TRP A 504 -1.30 -2.01 44.03
CA TRP A 504 -1.25 -0.60 44.36
C TRP A 504 -0.57 0.22 43.27
N LEU A 505 -1.10 1.43 43.01
CA LEU A 505 -0.57 2.31 41.98
C LEU A 505 0.72 3.00 42.41
N LYS A 506 0.90 3.26 43.72
CA LYS A 506 2.10 3.87 44.28
C LYS A 506 3.36 3.10 43.85
N ASN A 507 4.29 3.80 43.23
CA ASN A 507 5.51 3.26 42.63
C ASN A 507 5.31 2.19 41.52
N SER A 508 4.13 2.09 40.93
CA SER A 508 3.86 1.18 39.82
C SER A 508 4.16 1.85 38.46
N ARG A 509 4.15 1.10 37.37
CA ARG A 509 4.19 1.66 36.00
C ARG A 509 2.85 1.46 35.27
N VAL A 510 1.74 1.45 36.01
CA VAL A 510 0.40 1.23 35.48
C VAL A 510 -0.26 2.57 35.15
N TYR A 511 -0.74 2.72 33.92
CA TYR A 511 -1.30 3.99 33.45
C TYR A 511 -2.61 3.85 32.66
N ARG A 512 -2.93 2.65 32.14
CA ARG A 512 -4.05 2.45 31.23
C ARG A 512 -4.81 1.21 31.59
N CYS A 513 -6.14 1.33 31.66
CA CYS A 513 -7.04 0.22 31.93
C CYS A 513 -7.26 -0.58 30.65
N TYR A 514 -7.12 -1.90 30.73
CA TYR A 514 -7.35 -2.80 29.59
C TYR A 514 -8.84 -2.98 29.25
N GLY A 515 -9.71 -2.68 30.21
CA GLY A 515 -11.17 -2.74 30.08
C GLY A 515 -11.76 -1.54 29.33
N CYS A 516 -11.80 -0.38 29.98
CA CYS A 516 -12.39 0.83 29.40
C CYS A 516 -11.43 1.63 28.51
N ARG A 517 -10.16 1.22 28.39
CA ARG A 517 -9.09 1.91 27.62
C ARG A 517 -8.77 3.35 28.06
N GLN A 518 -9.40 3.83 29.14
CA GLN A 518 -9.11 5.12 29.74
C GLN A 518 -7.80 5.07 30.55
N ASN A 519 -7.20 6.24 30.73
CA ASN A 519 -6.02 6.38 31.58
C ASN A 519 -6.45 6.21 33.05
N ILE A 520 -5.76 5.34 33.77
CA ILE A 520 -5.95 5.12 35.22
C ILE A 520 -5.39 6.31 36.01
N ARG A 521 -4.25 6.83 35.53
CA ARG A 521 -3.59 8.02 36.05
C ARG A 521 -2.73 8.65 34.96
N PRO A 522 -2.48 9.96 35.02
CA PRO A 522 -1.58 10.62 34.07
C PRO A 522 -0.18 10.01 34.12
N LYS A 523 0.49 9.94 32.96
CA LYS A 523 1.91 9.58 32.93
C LYS A 523 2.72 10.78 33.43
N PRO A 524 3.63 10.59 34.41
CA PRO A 524 4.44 11.70 34.91
C PRO A 524 5.31 12.26 33.78
N GLN A 525 5.30 13.58 33.57
CA GLN A 525 6.25 14.23 32.68
C GLN A 525 7.61 14.32 33.36
N LYS A 526 8.68 14.58 32.58
CA LYS A 526 10.07 14.49 33.05
C LYS A 526 10.32 15.49 34.21
N GLY A 527 10.39 14.99 35.44
CA GLY A 527 10.62 15.79 36.66
C GLY A 527 9.39 16.01 37.55
N GLU A 528 8.21 15.56 37.15
CA GLU A 528 6.99 15.66 37.98
C GLU A 528 6.85 14.48 38.94
N THR A 529 6.28 14.75 40.13
CA THR A 529 5.97 13.74 41.14
C THR A 529 4.84 12.80 40.68
N GLU A 530 4.94 11.52 41.03
CA GLU A 530 3.93 10.51 40.69
C GLU A 530 2.55 10.89 41.26
N ILE A 531 1.57 11.06 40.38
CA ILE A 531 0.18 11.35 40.79
C ILE A 531 -0.54 10.01 40.99
N VAL A 532 -0.89 9.71 42.24
CA VAL A 532 -1.76 8.58 42.61
C VAL A 532 -3.16 9.14 42.87
N PRO A 533 -4.22 8.60 42.24
CA PRO A 533 -5.59 8.99 42.54
C PRO A 533 -5.93 8.76 44.03
N PRO A 534 -6.93 9.43 44.61
CA PRO A 534 -7.36 9.13 45.98
C PRO A 534 -8.09 7.78 46.07
N PRO A 535 -8.15 7.15 47.26
CA PRO A 535 -9.02 6.02 47.57
C PRO A 535 -10.46 6.19 47.04
N PRO A 536 -11.08 5.18 46.41
CA PRO A 536 -10.59 3.80 46.19
C PRO A 536 -9.86 3.59 44.84
N TRP A 537 -9.44 4.66 44.15
CA TRP A 537 -8.89 4.62 42.79
C TRP A 537 -7.35 4.52 42.74
N ASP A 538 -6.72 4.32 43.90
CA ASP A 538 -5.29 4.23 44.14
C ASP A 538 -4.71 2.81 43.96
N PHE A 539 -5.55 1.83 43.62
CA PHE A 539 -5.15 0.48 43.23
C PHE A 539 -5.84 0.00 41.95
N VAL A 540 -5.32 -1.07 41.37
CA VAL A 540 -5.89 -1.75 40.20
C VAL A 540 -6.02 -3.24 40.45
N LEU A 541 -6.91 -3.88 39.70
CA LEU A 541 -6.99 -5.34 39.63
C LEU A 541 -6.11 -5.85 38.49
N ALA A 542 -5.24 -6.81 38.80
CA ALA A 542 -4.28 -7.34 37.83
C ALA A 542 -4.27 -8.86 37.79
N ARG A 543 -4.03 -9.42 36.60
CA ARG A 543 -3.80 -10.86 36.38
C ARG A 543 -2.96 -11.09 35.11
N LEU A 544 -2.54 -12.33 34.84
CA LEU A 544 -1.84 -12.69 33.60
C LEU A 544 -2.84 -13.03 32.49
N GLU A 545 -2.73 -12.38 31.33
CA GLU A 545 -3.54 -12.69 30.14
C GLU A 545 -2.69 -12.63 28.86
N LEU A 546 -3.09 -13.39 27.84
CA LEU A 546 -2.53 -13.25 26.49
C LEU A 546 -3.01 -11.91 25.91
N ARG A 547 -2.09 -11.07 25.45
CA ARG A 547 -2.39 -9.72 24.99
C ARG A 547 -2.26 -9.60 23.48
N LEU A 548 -3.12 -8.81 22.85
CA LEU A 548 -2.90 -8.36 21.48
C LEU A 548 -1.84 -7.24 21.50
N ILE A 549 -0.67 -7.53 20.96
CA ILE A 549 0.47 -6.62 20.83
C ILE A 549 0.50 -6.11 19.39
N SER A 550 0.53 -4.79 19.22
CA SER A 550 0.76 -4.16 17.93
C SER A 550 2.27 -3.97 17.72
N ASN A 551 2.79 -4.49 16.61
CA ASN A 551 4.19 -4.28 16.24
C ASN A 551 4.36 -2.89 15.60
N GLY A 552 5.59 -2.38 15.50
CA GLY A 552 5.89 -1.07 14.84
C GLY A 552 5.42 -0.95 13.38
N ALA A 553 4.96 -2.05 12.77
CA ALA A 553 4.34 -2.14 11.45
C ALA A 553 2.78 -2.18 11.47
N GLY A 554 2.15 -2.14 12.64
CA GLY A 554 0.68 -2.10 12.81
C GLY A 554 -0.04 -3.46 12.79
N GLU A 555 0.65 -4.57 12.56
CA GLU A 555 0.09 -5.92 12.69
C GLU A 555 -0.19 -6.28 14.16
N LEU A 556 -1.40 -6.75 14.45
CA LEU A 556 -1.79 -7.27 15.77
C LEU A 556 -1.37 -8.73 15.90
N LYS A 557 -0.40 -9.01 16.76
CA LYS A 557 -0.01 -10.37 17.14
C LYS A 557 -0.39 -10.65 18.59
N MET A 558 -0.93 -11.83 18.87
CA MET A 558 -1.09 -12.30 20.24
C MET A 558 0.29 -12.49 20.89
N SER A 559 0.43 -12.06 22.14
CA SER A 559 1.63 -12.29 22.94
C SER A 559 1.86 -13.80 23.07
N ILE A 560 3.10 -14.24 22.93
CA ILE A 560 3.45 -15.67 23.00
C ILE A 560 3.29 -16.20 24.43
N LYS A 561 3.44 -15.33 25.43
CA LYS A 561 3.29 -15.64 26.86
C LYS A 561 2.23 -14.73 27.50
N PRO A 562 1.51 -15.19 28.54
CA PRO A 562 0.62 -14.34 29.32
C PRO A 562 1.38 -13.20 30.00
N GLU A 563 0.88 -11.98 29.91
CA GLU A 563 1.47 -10.79 30.49
C GLU A 563 0.50 -10.06 31.46
N PRO A 564 0.99 -9.31 32.47
CA PRO A 564 0.15 -8.65 33.49
C PRO A 564 -0.85 -7.60 32.97
N VAL A 565 -2.11 -7.91 32.77
CA VAL A 565 -3.13 -6.90 32.42
C VAL A 565 -3.67 -6.22 33.66
N HIS A 566 -4.14 -4.97 33.52
CA HIS A 566 -4.56 -4.14 34.64
C HIS A 566 -5.91 -3.47 34.33
N TYR A 567 -6.81 -3.50 35.31
CA TYR A 567 -8.15 -2.95 35.20
C TYR A 567 -8.42 -1.98 36.35
N HIS A 568 -9.25 -0.96 36.10
CA HIS A 568 -9.88 -0.24 37.20
C HIS A 568 -10.63 -1.25 38.09
N PRO A 569 -10.78 -0.98 39.39
CA PRO A 569 -11.54 -1.84 40.29
C PRO A 569 -13.05 -1.70 40.05
N LYS A 570 -13.50 -1.90 38.80
CA LYS A 570 -14.91 -1.85 38.37
C LYS A 570 -15.24 -3.13 37.62
N LEU A 571 -16.35 -3.77 37.97
CA LEU A 571 -16.84 -4.95 37.27
C LEU A 571 -17.11 -4.67 35.79
N SER A 572 -17.60 -3.47 35.48
CA SER A 572 -17.80 -3.00 34.11
C SER A 572 -16.50 -2.97 33.29
N CYS A 573 -15.36 -2.63 33.90
CA CYS A 573 -14.07 -2.62 33.19
C CYS A 573 -13.62 -4.04 32.84
N ILE A 574 -13.80 -4.99 33.74
CA ILE A 574 -13.46 -6.39 33.48
C ILE A 574 -14.40 -6.98 32.41
N ARG A 575 -15.71 -6.73 32.52
CA ARG A 575 -16.70 -7.19 31.52
C ARG A 575 -16.50 -6.59 30.13
N ASN A 576 -15.99 -5.38 30.03
CA ASN A 576 -15.68 -4.74 28.73
C ASN A 576 -14.51 -5.41 28.00
N ALA A 577 -13.58 -6.04 28.72
CA ALA A 577 -12.48 -6.81 28.10
C ALA A 577 -12.83 -8.29 27.88
N HIS A 578 -13.85 -8.78 28.58
CA HIS A 578 -14.35 -10.15 28.44
C HIS A 578 -15.80 -10.13 27.92
N ASP A 579 -16.67 -10.93 28.52
CA ASP A 579 -18.09 -11.02 28.19
C ASP A 579 -18.97 -10.33 29.25
N LYS A 580 -20.17 -9.88 28.86
CA LYS A 580 -21.13 -9.24 29.76
C LYS A 580 -21.59 -10.16 30.91
N LYS A 581 -21.56 -11.48 30.73
CA LYS A 581 -21.89 -12.49 31.74
C LYS A 581 -20.67 -12.96 32.53
N TYR A 582 -19.49 -12.39 32.29
CA TYR A 582 -18.28 -12.77 33.03
C TYR A 582 -18.33 -12.25 34.48
N TYR A 583 -18.00 -13.14 35.42
CA TYR A 583 -17.87 -12.84 36.85
C TYR A 583 -16.43 -13.13 37.29
N PRO A 584 -15.65 -12.10 37.68
CA PRO A 584 -14.27 -12.28 38.08
C PRO A 584 -14.16 -12.80 39.52
N SER A 585 -13.23 -13.73 39.76
CA SER A 585 -12.76 -14.07 41.11
C SER A 585 -11.68 -13.07 41.51
N VAL A 586 -11.92 -12.30 42.57
CA VAL A 586 -10.97 -11.31 43.10
C VAL A 586 -10.43 -11.80 44.44
N GLU A 587 -9.11 -11.76 44.60
CA GLU A 587 -8.40 -12.20 45.80
C GLU A 587 -7.66 -11.01 46.41
N VAL A 588 -7.96 -10.71 47.68
CA VAL A 588 -7.31 -9.66 48.46
C VAL A 588 -6.47 -10.34 49.54
N THR A 589 -5.15 -10.12 49.50
CA THR A 589 -4.24 -10.73 50.48
C THR A 589 -4.38 -10.08 51.85
N ASP A 590 -3.99 -10.76 52.93
CA ASP A 590 -4.11 -10.18 54.28
C ASP A 590 -3.24 -8.92 54.44
N ALA A 591 -2.08 -8.88 53.80
CA ALA A 591 -1.24 -7.66 53.74
C ALA A 591 -1.93 -6.50 52.98
N ASP A 592 -2.73 -6.78 51.96
CA ASP A 592 -3.51 -5.74 51.28
C ASP A 592 -4.66 -5.24 52.16
N LYS A 593 -5.30 -6.13 52.94
CA LYS A 593 -6.37 -5.77 53.88
C LYS A 593 -5.88 -4.84 55.00
N GLU A 594 -4.64 -5.01 55.46
CA GLU A 594 -4.03 -4.13 56.47
C GLU A 594 -3.81 -2.69 55.97
N VAL A 595 -3.66 -2.50 54.66
CA VAL A 595 -3.43 -1.19 54.02
C VAL A 595 -4.74 -0.58 53.49
N MET A 596 -5.80 -1.37 53.34
CA MET A 596 -7.08 -0.92 52.80
C MET A 596 -7.96 -0.24 53.85
N ASP A 597 -8.23 1.04 53.65
CA ASP A 597 -9.30 1.75 54.38
C ASP A 597 -10.72 1.25 54.03
N ASP A 598 -11.70 1.59 54.87
CA ASP A 598 -13.14 1.27 54.72
C ASP A 598 -13.75 1.68 53.37
N ILE A 599 -13.17 2.68 52.71
CA ILE A 599 -13.60 3.14 51.38
C ILE A 599 -13.27 2.09 50.33
N HIS A 600 -12.09 1.47 50.40
CA HIS A 600 -11.67 0.40 49.48
C HIS A 600 -12.54 -0.84 49.64
N LEU A 601 -12.76 -1.25 50.90
CA LEU A 601 -13.55 -2.44 51.22
C LEU A 601 -14.99 -2.28 50.75
N ARG A 602 -15.65 -1.15 51.07
CA ARG A 602 -17.02 -0.86 50.58
C ARG A 602 -17.12 -0.87 49.06
N HIS A 603 -16.11 -0.33 48.38
CA HIS A 603 -16.06 -0.32 46.92
C HIS A 603 -15.95 -1.73 46.33
N LEU A 604 -15.07 -2.57 46.89
CA LEU A 604 -14.91 -3.96 46.47
C LEU A 604 -16.15 -4.81 46.77
N ARG A 605 -16.82 -4.61 47.92
CA ARG A 605 -18.10 -5.27 48.23
C ARG A 605 -19.18 -4.91 47.21
N SER A 606 -19.28 -3.63 46.86
CA SER A 606 -20.27 -3.13 45.90
C SER A 606 -20.06 -3.67 44.47
N GLU A 607 -18.82 -3.69 44.00
CA GLU A 607 -18.51 -4.10 42.62
C GLU A 607 -18.37 -5.62 42.44
N PHE A 608 -17.89 -6.34 43.45
CA PHE A 608 -17.49 -7.76 43.33
C PHE A 608 -18.14 -8.70 44.35
N GLY A 609 -18.90 -8.18 45.31
CA GLY A 609 -19.58 -9.01 46.33
C GLY A 609 -18.64 -9.67 47.34
N LEU A 610 -17.45 -9.06 47.55
CA LEU A 610 -16.40 -9.54 48.47
C LEU A 610 -16.73 -9.34 49.95
#